data_AF-A0A1I2FDQ8-F1
#
_entry.id   AF-A0A1I2FDQ8-F1
#
_cell.length_a   1.000
_cell.length_b   1.000
_cell.length_c   1.000
_cell.angle_alpha   90.00
_cell.angle_beta   90.00
_cell.angle_gamma   90.00
#
_symmetry.space_group_name_H-M   'P 1'
#
loop_
_entity.id
_entity.type
_entity.pdbx_description
1 polymer ?
#
loop_
_entity_poly.entity_id
_entity_poly.type
_entity_poly.pdbx_seq_one_letter_code
_entity_poly.pdbx_strand_id
1 'polypeptide(L)'
;MRSNGSVERYTVEEIGERDGWVCGLCQDPVDQAYRHPDPRSPSIDHVRTIAAGGTDTKENVRLTHWGCNHERNDSTPLGTIEEAESRRVVLLRIPALRAYAESLTPEDMVHRSQAYHSPERYRAKLARRVERYEREGR
;
A
#
# COMPACT_ATOMS: atom_id res chain seq x y z
N MET A 1 12.70 10.06 16.23
CA MET A 1 11.62 9.90 15.24
C MET A 1 11.77 11.01 14.21
N ARG A 2 11.96 10.69 12.92
CA ARG A 2 11.96 11.72 11.87
C ARG A 2 10.50 12.14 11.67
N SER A 3 10.17 13.38 12.01
CA SER A 3 8.84 13.96 11.77
C SER A 3 8.70 14.23 10.27
N ASN A 4 8.01 13.34 9.55
CA ASN A 4 7.79 13.49 8.11
C ASN A 4 6.60 14.42 7.80
N GLY A 5 6.76 15.70 8.14
CA GLY A 5 5.84 16.76 7.72
C GLY A 5 4.60 16.92 8.59
N SER A 6 3.55 17.48 8.00
CA SER A 6 2.26 17.80 8.63
C SER A 6 1.51 16.54 9.07
N VAL A 7 0.80 16.67 10.19
CA VAL A 7 -0.08 15.65 10.75
C VAL A 7 -1.46 16.28 10.91
N GLU A 8 -2.48 15.62 10.39
CA GLU A 8 -3.87 16.03 10.54
C GLU A 8 -4.65 15.00 11.34
N ARG A 9 -5.69 15.45 12.05
CA ARG A 9 -6.62 14.55 12.71
C ARG A 9 -7.72 14.16 11.73
N TYR A 10 -7.99 12.87 11.67
CA TYR A 10 -9.08 12.29 10.88
C TYR A 10 -9.56 11.00 11.55
N THR A 11 -10.77 10.56 11.21
CA THR A 11 -11.30 9.26 11.64
C THR A 11 -11.42 8.29 10.47
N VAL A 12 -11.63 7.00 10.77
CA VAL A 12 -11.86 5.99 9.73
C VAL A 12 -13.15 6.30 8.98
N GLU A 13 -14.16 6.77 9.68
CA GLU A 13 -15.47 7.14 9.13
C GLU A 13 -15.34 8.33 8.18
N GLU A 14 -14.62 9.39 8.57
CA GLU A 14 -14.39 10.56 7.71
C GLU A 14 -13.70 10.18 6.39
N ILE A 15 -12.65 9.36 6.46
CA ILE A 15 -11.93 8.91 5.26
C ILE A 15 -12.77 7.92 4.46
N GLY A 16 -13.52 7.05 5.12
CA GLY A 16 -14.39 6.09 4.46
C GLY A 16 -15.55 6.74 3.72
N GLU A 17 -16.19 7.77 4.29
CA GLU A 17 -17.22 8.56 3.61
C GLU A 17 -16.64 9.27 2.39
N ARG A 18 -15.47 9.89 2.51
CA ARG A 18 -14.76 10.54 1.39
C ARG A 18 -14.46 9.54 0.26
N ASP A 19 -14.02 8.34 0.62
CA ASP A 19 -13.62 7.30 -0.34
C ASP A 19 -14.79 6.42 -0.80
N GLY A 20 -16.03 6.75 -0.41
CA GLY A 20 -17.24 6.01 -0.80
C GLY A 20 -17.26 4.57 -0.29
N TRP A 21 -16.54 4.29 0.81
CA TRP A 21 -16.34 2.95 1.36
C TRP A 21 -15.77 1.95 0.35
N VAL A 22 -14.96 2.42 -0.59
CA VAL A 22 -14.24 1.59 -1.55
C VAL A 22 -12.78 1.47 -1.13
N CYS A 23 -12.25 0.25 -1.14
CA CYS A 23 -10.85 0.00 -0.83
C CYS A 23 -9.97 0.58 -1.95
N GLY A 24 -9.11 1.54 -1.62
CA GLY A 24 -8.23 2.16 -2.62
C GLY A 24 -7.08 1.28 -3.13
N LEU A 25 -7.05 -0.01 -2.77
CA LEU A 25 -6.10 -1.02 -3.26
C LEU A 25 -6.76 -2.04 -4.19
N CYS A 26 -7.75 -2.79 -3.71
CA CYS A 26 -8.43 -3.81 -4.51
C CYS A 26 -9.64 -3.28 -5.28
N GLN A 27 -10.09 -2.05 -4.96
CA GLN A 27 -11.27 -1.39 -5.54
C GLN A 27 -12.61 -2.07 -5.23
N ASP A 28 -12.64 -2.99 -4.26
CA ASP A 28 -13.87 -3.61 -3.78
C ASP A 28 -14.44 -2.86 -2.56
N PRO A 29 -15.75 -2.97 -2.27
CA PRO A 29 -16.36 -2.36 -1.10
C PRO A 29 -15.75 -2.82 0.23
N VAL A 30 -15.66 -1.91 1.20
CA VAL A 30 -15.24 -2.16 2.57
C VAL A 30 -16.46 -2.07 3.48
N ASP A 31 -16.81 -3.19 4.11
CA ASP A 31 -17.93 -3.23 5.06
C ASP A 31 -17.45 -2.84 6.47
N GLN A 32 -18.14 -1.84 7.03
CA GLN A 32 -17.91 -1.26 8.36
C GLN A 32 -18.19 -2.24 9.50
N ALA A 33 -18.99 -3.27 9.26
CA ALA A 33 -19.37 -4.26 10.25
C ALA A 33 -18.19 -5.13 10.70
N TYR A 34 -17.21 -5.35 9.82
CA TYR A 34 -16.02 -6.13 10.15
C TYR A 34 -15.12 -5.40 11.14
N ARG A 35 -14.60 -6.13 12.12
CA ARG A 35 -13.69 -5.62 13.15
C ARG A 35 -12.34 -6.30 13.04
N HIS A 36 -11.28 -5.57 13.33
CA HIS A 36 -9.95 -6.18 13.47
C HIS A 36 -10.02 -7.33 14.48
N PRO A 37 -9.41 -8.51 14.21
CA PRO A 37 -8.42 -8.79 13.17
C PRO A 37 -8.95 -9.36 11.85
N ASP A 38 -10.24 -9.21 11.54
CA ASP A 38 -10.79 -9.70 10.27
C ASP A 38 -10.10 -8.99 9.07
N PRO A 39 -9.57 -9.74 8.08
CA PRO A 39 -9.02 -9.22 6.82
C PRO A 39 -9.87 -8.17 6.12
N ARG A 40 -11.20 -8.23 6.25
CA ARG A 40 -12.19 -7.35 5.61
C ARG A 40 -12.44 -6.06 6.39
N SER A 41 -11.93 -5.95 7.61
CA SER A 41 -12.13 -4.75 8.45
C SER A 41 -11.53 -3.50 7.82
N PRO A 42 -12.14 -2.31 8.03
CA PRO A 42 -11.62 -1.06 7.48
C PRO A 42 -10.28 -0.66 8.13
N SER A 43 -9.40 -0.08 7.33
CA SER A 43 -8.07 0.38 7.75
C SER A 43 -7.65 1.62 6.96
N ILE A 44 -6.85 2.48 7.59
CA ILE A 44 -6.28 3.67 6.95
C ILE A 44 -4.87 3.37 6.47
N ASP A 45 -4.63 3.74 5.24
CA ASP A 45 -3.47 3.39 4.46
C ASP A 45 -2.82 4.65 3.89
N HIS A 46 -1.56 4.92 4.21
CA HIS A 46 -0.85 6.05 3.60
C HIS A 46 -0.54 5.76 2.13
N VAL A 47 -1.00 6.56 1.18
CA VAL A 47 -0.69 6.43 -0.25
C VAL A 47 0.83 6.48 -0.44
N ARG A 48 1.43 7.60 -0.02
CA ARG A 48 2.82 7.83 0.39
C ARG A 48 3.18 7.17 1.72
N THR A 49 3.85 6.01 1.80
CA THR A 49 4.24 5.49 3.12
C THR A 49 5.12 6.48 3.90
N ILE A 50 4.97 6.54 5.22
CA ILE A 50 5.78 7.42 6.07
C ILE A 50 7.27 7.11 5.88
N ALA A 51 7.67 5.83 5.80
CA ALA A 51 9.06 5.45 5.56
C ALA A 51 9.62 5.98 4.22
N ALA A 52 8.78 6.12 3.20
CA ALA A 52 9.12 6.71 1.91
C ALA A 52 8.95 8.25 1.86
N GLY A 53 8.74 8.91 2.99
CA GLY A 53 8.63 10.37 3.08
C GLY A 53 7.21 10.93 2.97
N GLY A 54 6.16 10.10 3.02
CA GLY A 54 4.78 10.59 3.03
C GLY A 54 4.38 11.23 4.37
N THR A 55 3.39 12.12 4.30
CA THR A 55 2.80 12.84 5.43
C THR A 55 1.62 12.09 6.04
N ASP A 56 1.21 12.47 7.25
CA ASP A 56 0.01 11.90 7.89
C ASP A 56 -1.17 12.88 7.77
N THR A 57 -1.57 13.18 6.54
CA THR A 57 -2.64 14.13 6.22
C THR A 57 -3.77 13.45 5.47
N LYS A 58 -4.95 14.06 5.45
CA LYS A 58 -6.13 13.53 4.74
C LYS A 58 -5.78 13.24 3.28
N GLU A 59 -5.01 14.08 2.61
CA GLU A 59 -4.64 13.92 1.19
C GLU A 59 -3.73 12.72 0.92
N ASN A 60 -2.90 12.33 1.90
CA ASN A 60 -1.96 11.22 1.74
C ASN A 60 -2.46 9.91 2.36
N VAL A 61 -3.70 9.85 2.84
CA VAL A 61 -4.30 8.61 3.36
C VAL A 61 -5.51 8.20 2.55
N ARG A 62 -5.82 6.90 2.55
CA ARG A 62 -7.00 6.31 1.91
C ARG A 62 -7.57 5.17 2.74
N LEU A 63 -8.85 4.86 2.53
CA LEU A 63 -9.50 3.69 3.07
C LEU A 63 -9.04 2.43 2.33
N THR A 64 -8.80 1.36 3.08
CA THR A 64 -8.51 0.03 2.57
C THR A 64 -9.13 -1.05 3.45
N HIS A 65 -9.21 -2.29 2.96
CA HIS A 65 -9.31 -3.45 3.86
C HIS A 65 -7.99 -3.61 4.63
N TRP A 66 -8.07 -3.98 5.91
CA TRP A 66 -6.90 -4.28 6.75
C TRP A 66 -6.01 -5.35 6.11
N GLY A 67 -6.60 -6.39 5.51
CA GLY A 67 -5.85 -7.44 4.81
C GLY A 67 -5.09 -6.92 3.59
N CYS A 68 -5.65 -5.98 2.83
CA CYS A 68 -5.00 -5.35 1.68
C CYS A 68 -3.87 -4.41 2.12
N ASN A 69 -4.11 -3.57 3.13
CA ASN A 69 -3.09 -2.70 3.74
C ASN A 69 -1.90 -3.54 4.24
N HIS A 70 -2.18 -4.58 5.01
CA HIS A 70 -1.16 -5.48 5.54
C HIS A 70 -0.38 -6.20 4.42
N GLU A 71 -1.03 -6.61 3.33
CA GLU A 71 -0.35 -7.21 2.18
C GLU A 71 0.56 -6.21 1.43
N ARG A 72 0.17 -4.93 1.38
CA ARG A 72 1.00 -3.87 0.79
C ARG A 72 2.22 -3.55 1.66
N ASN A 73 2.03 -3.55 2.98
CA ASN A 73 3.06 -3.16 3.95
C ASN A 73 3.60 -1.74 3.63
N ASP A 74 4.92 -1.57 3.60
CA ASP A 74 5.62 -0.34 3.25
C ASP A 74 5.94 -0.21 1.75
N SER A 75 5.45 -1.13 0.91
CA SER A 75 5.71 -1.11 -0.53
C SER A 75 4.88 -0.01 -1.20
N THR A 76 5.52 1.13 -1.43
CA THR A 76 4.95 2.22 -2.23
C THR A 76 5.13 1.92 -3.72
N PRO A 77 4.07 1.95 -4.55
CA PRO A 77 4.18 1.73 -5.99
C PRO A 77 5.07 2.79 -6.65
N LEU A 78 5.96 2.36 -7.54
CA LEU A 78 6.62 3.26 -8.49
C LEU A 78 5.63 3.64 -9.60
N GLY A 79 5.32 4.93 -9.71
CA GLY A 79 4.40 5.47 -10.70
C GLY A 79 5.11 6.04 -11.92
N THR A 80 6.33 6.56 -11.74
CA THR A 80 7.09 7.25 -12.80
C THR A 80 8.49 6.70 -13.01
N ILE A 81 9.04 6.97 -14.21
CA ILE A 81 10.43 6.65 -14.54
C ILE A 81 11.40 7.37 -13.61
N GLU A 82 11.15 8.64 -13.28
CA GLU A 82 11.98 9.42 -12.36
C GLU A 82 12.03 8.82 -10.94
N GLU A 83 10.90 8.31 -10.44
CA GLU A 83 10.86 7.59 -9.16
C GLU A 83 11.67 6.29 -9.23
N ALA A 84 11.55 5.54 -10.32
CA ALA A 84 12.29 4.31 -10.54
C ALA A 84 13.81 4.56 -10.68
N GLU A 85 14.20 5.61 -11.40
CA GLU A 85 15.60 6.06 -11.51
C GLU A 85 16.16 6.45 -10.14
N SER A 86 15.42 7.24 -9.37
CA SER A 86 15.81 7.64 -8.01
C SER A 86 16.06 6.41 -7.13
N ARG A 87 15.17 5.41 -7.20
CA ARG A 87 15.34 4.14 -6.48
C ARG A 87 16.52 3.33 -7.00
N ARG A 88 16.73 3.27 -8.31
CA ARG A 88 17.87 2.58 -8.94
C ARG A 88 19.20 3.21 -8.53
N VAL A 89 19.29 4.54 -8.47
CA VAL A 89 20.47 5.28 -7.98
C VAL A 89 20.82 4.90 -6.55
N VAL A 90 19.82 4.72 -5.68
CA VAL A 90 20.06 4.23 -4.31
C VAL A 90 20.63 2.82 -4.33
N LEU A 91 20.08 1.91 -5.15
CA LEU A 91 20.56 0.53 -5.25
C LEU A 91 22.00 0.44 -5.80
N LEU A 92 22.36 1.27 -6.78
CA LEU A 92 23.71 1.34 -7.36
C LEU A 92 24.79 1.70 -6.32
N ARG A 93 24.40 2.41 -5.25
CA ARG A 93 25.29 2.80 -4.15
C ARG A 93 25.56 1.66 -3.16
N ILE A 94 24.75 0.58 -3.18
CA ILE A 94 24.90 -0.57 -2.29
C ILE A 94 25.78 -1.62 -3.01
N PRO A 95 27.02 -1.88 -2.56
CA PRO A 95 27.95 -2.75 -3.31
C PRO A 95 27.37 -4.14 -3.61
N ALA A 96 26.69 -4.75 -2.64
CA ALA A 96 26.06 -6.06 -2.80
C ALA A 96 24.89 -6.10 -3.80
N LEU A 97 24.31 -4.95 -4.13
CA LEU A 97 23.15 -4.84 -5.05
C LEU A 97 23.50 -4.17 -6.37
N ARG A 98 24.76 -3.77 -6.59
CA ARG A 98 25.15 -2.99 -7.78
C ARG A 98 24.86 -3.74 -9.08
N ALA A 99 25.34 -4.97 -9.22
CA ALA A 99 25.12 -5.78 -10.42
C ALA A 99 23.62 -5.99 -10.70
N TYR A 100 22.83 -6.19 -9.64
CA TYR A 100 21.38 -6.25 -9.75
C TYR A 100 20.80 -4.93 -10.27
N ALA A 101 21.18 -3.79 -9.68
CA ALA A 101 20.71 -2.47 -10.10
C ALA A 101 21.11 -2.12 -11.54
N GLU A 102 22.32 -2.50 -11.97
CA GLU A 102 22.79 -2.32 -13.35
C GLU A 102 21.93 -3.09 -14.35
N SER A 103 21.44 -4.27 -13.98
CA SER A 103 20.55 -5.10 -14.82
C SER A 103 19.11 -4.58 -14.94
N LEU A 104 18.69 -3.62 -14.10
CA LEU A 104 17.34 -3.07 -14.11
C LEU A 104 17.24 -1.87 -15.07
N THR A 105 16.16 -1.81 -15.84
CA THR A 105 15.70 -0.60 -16.50
C THR A 105 14.62 0.08 -15.65
N PRO A 106 14.58 1.42 -15.58
CA PRO A 106 13.51 2.15 -14.89
C PRO A 106 12.10 1.76 -15.39
N GLU A 107 11.94 1.53 -16.68
CA GLU A 107 10.69 1.11 -17.31
C GLU A 107 10.21 -0.23 -16.75
N ASP A 108 11.10 -1.23 -16.69
CA ASP A 108 10.77 -2.55 -16.15
C ASP A 108 10.44 -2.47 -14.66
N MET A 109 11.15 -1.61 -13.91
CA MET A 109 10.88 -1.40 -12.50
C MET A 109 9.48 -0.85 -12.26
N VAL A 110 9.06 0.18 -13.03
CA VAL A 110 7.70 0.73 -12.99
C VAL A 110 6.69 -0.36 -13.36
N HIS A 111 6.90 -1.03 -14.49
CA HIS A 111 5.97 -2.06 -14.97
C HIS A 111 5.76 -3.18 -13.94
N ARG A 112 6.85 -3.75 -13.39
CA ARG A 112 6.77 -4.80 -12.36
C ARG A 112 6.11 -4.30 -11.08
N SER A 113 6.42 -3.07 -10.67
CA SER A 113 5.81 -2.45 -9.50
C SER A 113 4.30 -2.28 -9.68
N GLN A 114 3.85 -1.74 -10.82
CA GLN A 114 2.44 -1.55 -11.12
C GLN A 114 1.70 -2.89 -11.21
N ALA A 115 2.28 -3.90 -11.86
CA ALA A 115 1.71 -5.24 -11.91
C ALA A 115 1.58 -5.87 -10.51
N TYR A 116 2.59 -5.67 -9.64
CA TYR A 116 2.54 -6.10 -8.24
C TYR A 116 1.48 -5.35 -7.44
N HIS A 117 1.22 -4.08 -7.74
CA HIS A 117 0.23 -3.25 -7.07
C HIS A 117 -1.13 -3.21 -7.80
N SER A 118 -1.48 -4.27 -8.54
CA SER A 118 -2.75 -4.38 -9.24
C SER A 118 -3.93 -4.71 -8.32
N PRO A 119 -5.13 -4.15 -8.59
CA PRO A 119 -6.34 -4.49 -7.85
C PRO A 119 -6.62 -6.00 -7.80
N GLU A 120 -6.42 -6.70 -8.92
CA GLU A 120 -6.65 -8.14 -9.06
C GLU A 120 -5.80 -8.95 -8.08
N ARG A 121 -4.52 -8.57 -7.93
CA ARG A 121 -3.62 -9.23 -6.98
C ARG A 121 -4.08 -9.00 -5.55
N TYR A 122 -4.51 -7.77 -5.21
CA TYR A 122 -5.03 -7.48 -3.87
C TYR A 122 -6.30 -8.26 -3.57
N ARG A 123 -7.26 -8.37 -4.51
CA ARG A 123 -8.46 -9.21 -4.35
C ARG A 123 -8.07 -10.67 -4.08
N ALA A 124 -7.16 -11.23 -4.88
CA ALA A 124 -6.72 -12.62 -4.72
C ALA A 124 -6.03 -12.87 -3.38
N LYS A 125 -5.24 -11.92 -2.88
CA LYS A 125 -4.58 -12.02 -1.57
C LYS A 125 -5.55 -11.86 -0.41
N LEU A 126 -6.50 -10.92 -0.52
CA LEU A 126 -7.55 -10.73 0.46
C LEU A 126 -8.41 -12.00 0.59
N ALA A 127 -8.88 -12.57 -0.52
CA ALA A 127 -9.69 -13.78 -0.53
C ALA A 127 -9.01 -14.94 0.20
N ARG A 128 -7.71 -15.19 -0.07
CA ARG A 128 -6.93 -16.23 0.62
C ARG A 128 -6.80 -15.96 2.13
N ARG A 129 -6.68 -14.70 2.54
CA ARG A 129 -6.63 -14.33 3.97
C ARG A 129 -7.98 -14.54 4.64
N VAL A 130 -9.08 -14.17 3.99
CA VAL A 130 -10.44 -14.39 4.49
C VAL A 130 -10.71 -15.88 4.67
N GLU A 131 -10.42 -16.71 3.65
CA GLU A 131 -10.59 -18.16 3.73
C GLU A 131 -9.82 -18.76 4.91
N ARG A 132 -8.58 -18.30 5.11
CA ARG A 132 -7.76 -18.72 6.26
C ARG A 132 -8.37 -18.27 7.59
N TYR A 133 -8.81 -17.01 7.68
CA TYR A 133 -9.39 -16.43 8.89
C TYR A 133 -10.65 -17.20 9.33
N GLU A 134 -11.55 -17.48 8.38
CA GLU A 134 -12.78 -18.23 8.62
C GLU A 134 -12.49 -19.69 8.98
N ARG A 135 -11.51 -20.34 8.33
CA ARG A 135 -11.08 -21.71 8.68
C ARG A 135 -10.49 -21.81 10.09
N GLU A 136 -9.83 -20.76 10.57
CA GLU A 136 -9.28 -20.69 11.93
C GLU A 136 -10.36 -20.39 12.99
N GLY A 137 -11.61 -20.13 12.60
CA GLY A 137 -12.73 -19.88 13.52
C GLY A 137 -12.61 -18.57 14.30
N ARG A 138 -12.01 -17.56 13.70
CA ARG A 138 -11.74 -16.25 14.30
C ARG A 138 -12.78 -15.22 13.90
#